data_AF-A0A951XZ85-F1
#
_entry.id   AF-A0A951XZ85-F1
#
_cell.length_a   1.000
_cell.length_b   1.000
_cell.length_c   1.000
_cell.angle_alpha   90.00
_cell.angle_beta   90.00
_cell.angle_gamma   90.00
#
_symmetry.space_group_name_H-M   'P 1'
#
loop_
_entity.id
_entity.type
_entity.pdbx_description
1 polymer ?
#
loop_
_entity_poly.entity_id
_entity_poly.type
_entity_poly.pdbx_seq_one_letter_code
_entity_poly.pdbx_strand_id
1 'polypeptide(L)'
;MSRPAKAVAAAPDRRRLGLLVVALAALIVSLVAVWNGAQAYARMPMVRTALLFSTPRQLARYESATSAAMRLAPPETREAFTLFHLARRQLNPALRGEVPAYAAEERIAEMSASLQHTKLGELLALAARLHALEQEQAPADKAWYAVRRAMQRVAGQRLSHGLGPVERAWSAAIEDLNVGGGTASAIAGTTIGQPYGPFLQALTRGLLGVAAEREQAGDEAGAAACRDLLLRLLREWVLEDGPAGARLLAADLLIETVKSAPHVSERSRDQLAGDLTELRRRYHEAADSRYASALGVRDESALAPQAHGAAAAALARLTWLGSAAAALAVVALAACPFWLRRGAGTTLRRALAAGAAVALVSTACAWAWSMTGEAAHELRADWSGPRYWWHSPFYAAGCALVVAVAGAALSGRRGGGTLSHEGGAKRPAAGAAAPVQPRGGVSFPAIARRLGATALFGWVLLAMLTIASAAEARARLRVYEHEAGAASRRPLEALLGAEGQEILVRIHSWKPGDDAQAPHSR
;
A
#
# COMPACT_ATOMS: atom_id res chain seq x y z
N MET A 1 61.64 27.00 51.50
CA MET A 1 61.07 27.35 50.18
C MET A 1 60.93 26.07 49.36
N SER A 2 59.76 25.42 49.40
CA SER A 2 59.44 24.22 48.61
C SER A 2 58.89 24.64 47.24
N ARG A 3 59.51 24.18 46.16
CA ARG A 3 59.03 24.40 44.78
C ARG A 3 57.69 23.68 44.59
N PRO A 4 56.65 24.33 44.06
CA PRO A 4 55.40 23.65 43.73
C PRO A 4 55.67 22.65 42.59
N ALA A 5 55.28 21.40 42.82
CA ALA A 5 55.35 20.34 41.82
C ALA A 5 54.46 20.73 40.63
N LYS A 6 55.08 20.96 39.47
CA LYS A 6 54.37 21.12 38.19
C LYS A 6 53.59 19.83 37.94
N ALA A 7 52.27 19.90 38.04
CA ALA A 7 51.37 18.84 37.60
C ALA A 7 51.58 18.65 36.08
N VAL A 8 52.32 17.61 35.72
CA VAL A 8 52.44 17.17 34.33
C VAL A 8 51.07 16.63 33.94
N ALA A 9 50.33 17.40 33.14
CA ALA A 9 49.06 16.98 32.59
C ALA A 9 49.28 15.67 31.82
N ALA A 10 48.75 14.57 32.37
CA ALA A 10 48.86 13.26 31.75
C ALA A 10 48.27 13.32 30.34
N ALA A 11 49.10 13.00 29.34
CA ALA A 11 48.67 13.00 27.95
C ALA A 11 47.39 12.16 27.80
N PRO A 12 46.35 12.66 27.11
CA PRO A 12 45.10 11.94 26.96
C PRO A 12 45.39 10.58 26.32
N ASP A 13 45.02 9.52 27.04
CA ASP A 13 45.24 8.13 26.63
C ASP A 13 44.65 7.91 25.23
N ARG A 14 45.50 7.64 24.24
CA ARG A 14 45.12 7.54 22.80
C ARG A 14 43.99 6.54 22.55
N ARG A 15 43.78 5.59 23.46
CA ARG A 15 42.64 4.64 23.43
C ARG A 15 41.29 5.32 23.64
N ARG A 16 41.23 6.40 24.43
CA ARG A 16 40.02 7.18 24.70
C ARG A 16 39.59 7.99 23.48
N LEU A 17 40.55 8.57 22.77
CA LEU A 17 40.31 9.21 21.48
C LEU A 17 39.77 8.22 20.45
N GLY A 18 40.36 7.01 20.36
CA GLY A 18 39.85 5.96 19.47
C GLY A 18 38.41 5.56 19.73
N LEU A 19 38.01 5.36 21.00
CA LEU A 19 36.63 5.01 21.36
C LEU A 19 35.64 6.15 21.07
N LEU A 20 36.01 7.40 21.36
CA LEU A 20 35.18 8.57 21.03
C LEU A 20 34.95 8.69 19.52
N VAL A 21 35.98 8.48 18.72
CA VAL A 21 35.88 8.53 17.25
C VAL A 21 34.95 7.43 16.73
N VAL A 22 35.06 6.19 17.24
CA VAL A 22 34.17 5.09 16.84
C VAL A 22 32.72 5.36 17.23
N ALA A 23 32.50 5.90 18.42
CA ALA A 23 31.16 6.17 18.92
C ALA A 23 30.49 7.33 18.16
N LEU A 24 31.25 8.38 17.82
CA LEU A 24 30.79 9.47 16.95
C LEU A 24 30.49 8.97 15.54
N ALA A 25 31.35 8.11 14.98
CA ALA A 25 31.13 7.52 13.66
C ALA A 25 29.83 6.68 13.63
N ALA A 26 29.58 5.87 14.68
CA ALA A 26 28.34 5.10 14.80
C ALA A 26 27.11 6.01 14.86
N LEU A 27 27.15 7.10 15.65
CA LEU A 27 26.06 8.08 15.71
C LEU A 27 25.77 8.72 14.35
N ILE A 28 26.82 9.14 13.64
CA ILE A 28 26.69 9.74 12.30
C ILE A 28 26.06 8.74 11.33
N VAL A 29 26.54 7.49 11.32
CA VAL A 29 25.97 6.43 10.46
C VAL A 29 24.50 6.17 10.80
N SER A 30 24.13 6.13 12.08
CA SER A 30 22.73 5.98 12.51
C SER A 30 21.85 7.16 12.07
N LEU A 31 22.33 8.40 12.24
CA LEU A 31 21.58 9.59 11.80
C LEU A 31 21.40 9.62 10.29
N VAL A 32 22.44 9.27 9.52
CA VAL A 32 22.36 9.15 8.07
C VAL A 32 21.38 8.04 7.67
N ALA A 33 21.39 6.90 8.35
CA ALA A 33 20.44 5.81 8.10
C ALA A 33 18.99 6.21 8.41
N VAL A 34 18.74 6.89 9.53
CA VAL A 34 17.41 7.41 9.90
C VAL A 34 16.95 8.47 8.90
N TRP A 35 17.82 9.39 8.52
CA TRP A 35 17.50 10.42 7.52
C TRP A 35 17.18 9.81 6.16
N ASN A 36 17.99 8.87 5.68
CA ASN A 36 17.75 8.16 4.43
C ASN A 36 16.46 7.32 4.50
N GLY A 37 16.20 6.68 5.64
CA GLY A 37 14.95 5.95 5.89
C GLY A 37 13.72 6.87 5.89
N ALA A 38 13.80 8.03 6.53
CA ALA A 38 12.73 9.03 6.53
C ALA A 38 12.50 9.62 5.12
N GLN A 39 13.57 9.89 4.37
CA GLN A 39 13.49 10.33 2.97
C GLN A 39 12.88 9.26 2.07
N ALA A 40 13.25 7.98 2.25
CA ALA A 40 12.65 6.87 1.55
C ALA A 40 11.16 6.75 1.90
N TYR A 41 10.81 6.86 3.19
CA TYR A 41 9.43 6.85 3.68
C TYR A 41 8.58 7.97 3.10
N ALA A 42 9.06 9.21 3.13
CA ALA A 42 8.36 10.37 2.55
C ALA A 42 8.22 10.30 1.02
N ARG A 43 9.05 9.48 0.35
CA ARG A 43 8.96 9.22 -1.09
C ARG A 43 8.08 8.02 -1.43
N MET A 44 7.65 7.24 -0.44
CA MET A 44 6.74 6.14 -0.71
C MET A 44 5.43 6.67 -1.26
N PRO A 45 4.93 6.07 -2.36
CA PRO A 45 3.72 6.57 -2.97
C PRO A 45 2.52 6.55 -2.03
N MET A 46 2.38 5.51 -1.19
CA MET A 46 1.32 5.46 -0.17
C MET A 46 1.36 6.62 0.83
N VAL A 47 2.55 7.05 1.25
CA VAL A 47 2.71 8.18 2.18
C VAL A 47 2.33 9.48 1.47
N ARG A 48 2.73 9.65 0.21
CA ARG A 48 2.31 10.82 -0.60
C ARG A 48 0.81 10.85 -0.83
N THR A 49 0.20 9.71 -1.12
CA THR A 49 -1.25 9.55 -1.25
C THR A 49 -1.95 9.87 0.06
N ALA A 50 -1.48 9.32 1.19
CA ALA A 50 -2.05 9.62 2.50
C ALA A 50 -1.93 11.12 2.83
N LEU A 51 -0.79 11.76 2.53
CA LEU A 51 -0.58 13.19 2.71
C LEU A 51 -1.48 14.05 1.81
N LEU A 52 -1.83 13.55 0.62
CA LEU A 52 -2.75 14.21 -0.30
C LEU A 52 -4.15 14.32 0.30
N PHE A 53 -4.57 13.31 1.07
CA PHE A 53 -5.89 13.23 1.69
C PHE A 53 -5.91 13.60 3.19
N SER A 54 -4.76 13.80 3.84
CA SER A 54 -4.69 14.02 5.28
C SER A 54 -5.02 15.45 5.72
N THR A 55 -4.86 16.44 4.83
CA THR A 55 -5.12 17.84 5.18
C THR A 55 -6.19 18.45 4.26
N PRO A 56 -7.11 19.28 4.79
CA PRO A 56 -8.12 19.96 3.97
C PRO A 56 -7.52 20.77 2.81
N ARG A 57 -6.33 21.35 3.01
CA ARG A 57 -5.62 22.11 1.98
C ARG A 57 -5.13 21.24 0.83
N GLN A 58 -4.60 20.04 1.11
CA GLN A 58 -4.14 19.12 0.07
C GLN A 58 -5.33 18.48 -0.66
N LEU A 59 -6.40 18.17 0.06
CA LEU A 59 -7.65 17.72 -0.53
C LEU A 59 -8.22 18.78 -1.49
N ALA A 60 -8.28 20.05 -1.07
CA ALA A 60 -8.74 21.14 -1.93
C ALA A 60 -7.84 21.34 -3.18
N ARG A 61 -6.52 21.13 -3.05
CA ARG A 61 -5.61 21.14 -4.20
C ARG A 61 -5.88 19.99 -5.16
N TYR A 62 -6.09 18.79 -4.63
CA TYR A 62 -6.46 17.62 -5.41
C TYR A 62 -7.78 17.85 -6.16
N GLU A 63 -8.83 18.32 -5.47
CA GLU A 63 -10.12 18.62 -6.09
C GLU A 63 -10.01 19.73 -7.14
N SER A 64 -9.21 20.77 -6.89
CA SER A 64 -8.97 21.85 -7.85
C SER A 64 -8.23 21.36 -9.10
N ALA A 65 -7.16 20.59 -8.93
CA ALA A 65 -6.36 20.05 -10.03
C ALA A 65 -7.19 19.10 -10.92
N THR A 66 -7.90 18.16 -10.30
CA THR A 66 -8.75 17.19 -11.01
C THR A 66 -9.92 17.89 -11.70
N SER A 67 -10.57 18.86 -11.05
CA SER A 67 -11.63 19.66 -11.68
C SER A 67 -11.11 20.50 -12.85
N ALA A 68 -9.91 21.09 -12.72
CA ALA A 68 -9.28 21.85 -13.80
C ALA A 68 -8.96 20.97 -15.01
N ALA A 69 -8.38 19.78 -14.78
CA ALA A 69 -8.11 18.81 -15.82
C ALA A 69 -9.39 18.39 -16.55
N MET A 70 -10.47 18.10 -15.81
CA MET A 70 -11.76 17.75 -16.42
C MET A 70 -12.37 18.90 -17.22
N ARG A 71 -12.27 20.16 -16.78
CA ARG A 71 -12.77 21.31 -17.56
C ARG A 71 -12.08 21.44 -18.92
N LEU A 72 -10.79 21.14 -18.97
CA LEU A 72 -9.95 21.20 -20.18
C LEU A 72 -10.02 19.92 -21.03
N ALA A 73 -10.61 18.84 -20.51
CA ALA A 73 -10.71 17.58 -21.22
C ALA A 73 -11.66 17.67 -22.43
N PRO A 74 -11.53 16.77 -23.43
CA PRO A 74 -12.45 16.68 -24.55
C PRO A 74 -13.92 16.52 -24.10
N PRO A 75 -14.91 16.96 -24.90
CA PRO A 75 -16.33 16.88 -24.55
C PRO A 75 -16.77 15.50 -24.05
N GLU A 76 -16.36 14.43 -24.72
CA GLU A 76 -16.67 13.03 -24.37
C GLU A 76 -16.14 12.66 -22.97
N THR A 77 -14.93 13.10 -22.63
CA THR A 77 -14.32 12.87 -21.32
C THR A 77 -15.06 13.63 -20.23
N ARG A 78 -15.55 14.85 -20.53
CA ARG A 78 -16.38 15.63 -19.60
C ARG A 78 -17.73 14.97 -19.35
N GLU A 79 -18.35 14.44 -20.39
CA GLU A 79 -19.61 13.70 -20.26
C GLU A 79 -19.44 12.42 -19.44
N ALA A 80 -18.37 11.64 -19.69
CA ALA A 80 -18.03 10.48 -18.88
C ALA A 80 -17.75 10.85 -17.40
N PHE A 81 -17.09 11.98 -17.16
CA PHE A 81 -16.88 12.49 -15.80
C PHE A 81 -18.20 12.95 -15.13
N THR A 82 -19.12 13.54 -15.89
CA THR A 82 -20.48 13.84 -15.41
C THR A 82 -21.23 12.56 -15.03
N LEU A 83 -21.17 11.50 -15.86
CA LEU A 83 -21.75 10.20 -15.53
C LEU A 83 -21.14 9.60 -14.26
N PHE A 84 -19.83 9.72 -14.08
CA PHE A 84 -19.15 9.29 -12.87
C PHE A 84 -19.71 10.01 -11.64
N HIS A 85 -19.93 11.32 -11.74
CA HIS A 85 -20.55 12.10 -10.67
C HIS A 85 -21.99 11.71 -10.40
N LEU A 86 -22.78 11.43 -11.43
CA LEU A 86 -24.16 10.94 -11.29
C LEU A 86 -24.20 9.60 -10.57
N ALA A 87 -23.37 8.64 -10.99
CA ALA A 87 -23.24 7.34 -10.34
C ALA A 87 -22.83 7.50 -8.86
N ARG A 88 -21.78 8.30 -8.60
CA ARG A 88 -21.22 8.48 -7.25
C ARG A 88 -22.13 9.25 -6.29
N ARG A 89 -22.75 10.35 -6.75
CA ARG A 89 -23.44 11.31 -5.87
C ARG A 89 -24.96 11.16 -5.87
N GLN A 90 -25.54 10.52 -6.88
CA GLN A 90 -27.00 10.34 -6.97
C GLN A 90 -27.36 8.87 -6.82
N LEU A 91 -26.87 8.02 -7.73
CA LEU A 91 -27.28 6.61 -7.77
C LEU A 91 -26.82 5.83 -6.54
N ASN A 92 -25.52 5.87 -6.18
CA ASN A 92 -25.02 5.06 -5.08
C ASN A 92 -25.62 5.42 -3.71
N PRO A 93 -25.80 6.70 -3.36
CA PRO A 93 -26.58 7.07 -2.19
C PRO A 93 -28.01 6.54 -2.23
N ALA A 94 -28.69 6.59 -3.38
CA ALA A 94 -30.03 6.04 -3.53
C ALA A 94 -30.08 4.51 -3.34
N LEU A 95 -29.12 3.77 -3.92
CA LEU A 95 -28.99 2.31 -3.73
C LEU A 95 -28.71 1.92 -2.28
N ARG A 96 -28.13 2.83 -1.48
CA ARG A 96 -27.90 2.65 -0.04
C ARG A 96 -29.06 3.15 0.83
N GLY A 97 -30.12 3.71 0.24
CA GLY A 97 -31.23 4.31 0.96
C GLY A 97 -30.91 5.64 1.66
N GLU A 98 -29.78 6.29 1.33
CA GLU A 98 -29.40 7.60 1.88
C GLU A 98 -30.19 8.75 1.23
N VAL A 99 -30.67 8.54 0.00
CA VAL A 99 -31.47 9.49 -0.78
C VAL A 99 -32.65 8.73 -1.38
N PRO A 100 -33.86 9.32 -1.47
CA PRO A 100 -34.99 8.67 -2.14
C PRO A 100 -34.67 8.36 -3.60
N ALA A 101 -34.95 7.13 -4.03
CA ALA A 101 -34.58 6.65 -5.36
C ALA A 101 -35.26 7.43 -6.51
N TYR A 102 -36.52 7.89 -6.32
CA TYR A 102 -37.21 8.74 -7.29
C TYR A 102 -36.53 10.12 -7.47
N ALA A 103 -35.98 10.69 -6.40
CA ALA A 103 -35.29 11.98 -6.46
C ALA A 103 -33.93 11.85 -7.16
N ALA A 104 -33.26 10.72 -6.98
CA ALA A 104 -32.05 10.39 -7.73
C ALA A 104 -32.36 10.15 -9.21
N GLU A 105 -33.43 9.43 -9.53
CA GLU A 105 -33.89 9.20 -10.91
C GLU A 105 -34.11 10.54 -11.65
N GLU A 106 -34.89 11.45 -11.08
CA GLU A 106 -35.19 12.75 -11.69
C GLU A 106 -33.92 13.56 -11.97
N ARG A 107 -33.02 13.66 -10.99
CA ARG A 107 -31.74 14.38 -11.15
C ARG A 107 -30.84 13.72 -12.20
N ILE A 108 -30.77 12.39 -12.22
CA ILE A 108 -29.99 11.66 -13.24
C ILE A 108 -30.60 11.90 -14.62
N ALA A 109 -31.92 11.84 -14.76
CA ALA A 109 -32.61 12.08 -16.03
C ALA A 109 -32.40 13.51 -16.54
N GLU A 110 -32.52 14.52 -15.67
CA GLU A 110 -32.29 15.92 -16.01
C GLU A 110 -30.84 16.16 -16.50
N MET A 111 -29.86 15.71 -15.72
CA MET A 111 -28.45 15.92 -16.08
C MET A 111 -28.03 15.08 -17.29
N SER A 112 -28.56 13.87 -17.45
CA SER A 112 -28.23 12.99 -18.58
C SER A 112 -28.82 13.47 -19.91
N ALA A 113 -29.90 14.26 -19.89
CA ALA A 113 -30.46 14.87 -21.10
C ALA A 113 -29.46 15.81 -21.81
N SER A 114 -28.46 16.32 -21.08
CA SER A 114 -27.40 17.17 -21.64
C SER A 114 -26.24 16.39 -22.29
N LEU A 115 -26.19 15.06 -22.14
CA LEU A 115 -25.09 14.22 -22.65
C LEU A 115 -25.36 13.82 -24.10
N GLN A 116 -24.46 14.21 -25.00
CA GLN A 116 -24.63 14.04 -26.44
C GLN A 116 -23.97 12.76 -26.96
N HIS A 117 -22.90 12.29 -26.32
CA HIS A 117 -22.01 11.24 -26.84
C HIS A 117 -22.28 9.86 -26.23
N THR A 118 -23.15 9.78 -25.22
CA THR A 118 -23.45 8.52 -24.53
C THR A 118 -24.89 8.47 -24.03
N LYS A 119 -25.50 7.28 -24.09
CA LYS A 119 -26.83 7.01 -23.51
C LYS A 119 -26.77 6.23 -22.19
N LEU A 120 -25.57 6.07 -21.62
CA LEU A 120 -25.40 5.42 -20.32
C LEU A 120 -26.16 6.14 -19.19
N GLY A 121 -26.37 7.46 -19.31
CA GLY A 121 -27.17 8.23 -18.36
C GLY A 121 -28.64 7.77 -18.26
N GLU A 122 -29.24 7.35 -19.37
CA GLU A 122 -30.60 6.77 -19.38
C GLU A 122 -30.62 5.43 -18.63
N LEU A 123 -29.55 4.65 -18.71
CA LEU A 123 -29.43 3.37 -17.99
C LEU A 123 -29.16 3.58 -16.49
N LEU A 124 -28.42 4.62 -16.11
CA LEU A 124 -28.29 5.02 -14.70
C LEU A 124 -29.66 5.43 -14.12
N ALA A 125 -30.45 6.20 -14.87
CA ALA A 125 -31.80 6.56 -14.46
C ALA A 125 -32.71 5.31 -14.36
N LEU A 126 -32.61 4.39 -15.33
CA LEU A 126 -33.33 3.12 -15.28
C LEU A 126 -32.95 2.29 -14.04
N ALA A 127 -31.67 2.21 -13.69
CA ALA A 127 -31.22 1.49 -12.50
C ALA A 127 -31.82 2.09 -11.21
N ALA A 128 -31.83 3.42 -11.09
CA ALA A 128 -32.49 4.12 -9.98
C ALA A 128 -34.00 3.83 -9.95
N ARG A 129 -34.66 3.86 -11.12
CA ARG A 129 -36.10 3.58 -11.26
C ARG A 129 -36.46 2.16 -10.84
N LEU A 130 -35.72 1.18 -11.34
CA LEU A 130 -35.95 -0.23 -11.00
C LEU A 130 -35.75 -0.48 -9.50
N HIS A 131 -34.75 0.17 -8.90
CA HIS A 131 -34.55 0.09 -7.46
C HIS A 131 -35.71 0.74 -6.67
N ALA A 132 -36.21 1.90 -7.11
CA ALA A 132 -37.38 2.54 -6.50
C ALA A 132 -38.63 1.63 -6.56
N LEU A 133 -38.89 1.06 -7.74
CA LEU A 133 -40.02 0.15 -7.95
C LEU A 133 -39.92 -1.12 -7.10
N GLU A 134 -38.71 -1.66 -6.94
CA GLU A 134 -38.44 -2.80 -6.05
C GLU A 134 -38.75 -2.44 -4.58
N GLN A 135 -38.28 -1.29 -4.10
CA GLN A 135 -38.58 -0.81 -2.74
C GLN A 135 -40.08 -0.60 -2.51
N GLU A 136 -40.80 -0.13 -3.53
CA GLU A 136 -42.25 0.07 -3.52
C GLU A 136 -43.05 -1.23 -3.70
N GLN A 137 -42.38 -2.37 -3.96
CA GLN A 137 -43.03 -3.64 -4.36
C GLN A 137 -44.01 -3.43 -5.52
N ALA A 138 -43.62 -2.58 -6.46
CA ALA A 138 -44.48 -2.21 -7.58
C ALA A 138 -44.72 -3.42 -8.50
N PRO A 139 -45.89 -3.50 -9.16
CA PRO A 139 -46.17 -4.58 -10.10
C PRO A 139 -45.19 -4.62 -11.28
N ALA A 140 -44.89 -5.83 -11.75
CA ALA A 140 -44.04 -6.15 -12.88
C ALA A 140 -44.26 -5.24 -14.10
N ASP A 141 -45.53 -4.96 -14.44
CA ASP A 141 -45.89 -4.16 -15.61
C ASP A 141 -45.37 -2.72 -15.54
N LYS A 142 -45.27 -2.13 -14.33
CA LYS A 142 -44.68 -0.79 -14.15
C LYS A 142 -43.18 -0.81 -14.40
N ALA A 143 -42.49 -1.85 -13.93
CA ALA A 143 -41.06 -2.04 -14.18
C ALA A 143 -40.79 -2.30 -15.67
N TRP A 144 -41.60 -3.15 -16.30
CA TRP A 144 -41.51 -3.41 -17.73
C TRP A 144 -41.74 -2.15 -18.57
N TYR A 145 -42.72 -1.31 -18.23
CA TYR A 145 -42.93 -0.05 -18.94
C TYR A 145 -41.70 0.87 -18.87
N ALA A 146 -41.05 0.96 -17.71
CA ALA A 146 -39.82 1.73 -17.54
C ALA A 146 -38.67 1.16 -18.39
N VAL A 147 -38.46 -0.17 -18.36
CA VAL A 147 -37.43 -0.85 -19.17
C VAL A 147 -37.68 -0.62 -20.65
N ARG A 148 -38.89 -0.85 -21.14
CA ARG A 148 -39.26 -0.69 -22.55
C ARG A 148 -39.00 0.75 -23.04
N ARG A 149 -39.35 1.75 -22.22
CA ARG A 149 -39.10 3.17 -22.55
C ARG A 149 -37.59 3.46 -22.64
N ALA A 150 -36.80 2.95 -21.70
CA ALA A 150 -35.35 3.10 -21.75
C ALA A 150 -34.76 2.39 -22.98
N MET A 151 -35.20 1.16 -23.27
CA MET A 151 -34.79 0.42 -24.47
C MET A 151 -35.02 1.19 -25.76
N GLN A 152 -36.19 1.80 -25.92
CA GLN A 152 -36.50 2.64 -27.09
C GLN A 152 -35.54 3.83 -27.24
N ARG A 153 -35.08 4.41 -26.13
CA ARG A 153 -34.14 5.55 -26.15
C ARG A 153 -32.69 5.15 -26.42
N VAL A 154 -32.30 3.94 -26.03
CA VAL A 154 -30.93 3.43 -26.20
C VAL A 154 -30.76 2.52 -27.42
N ALA A 155 -31.84 2.22 -28.13
CA ALA A 155 -31.83 1.39 -29.33
C ALA A 155 -30.86 1.95 -30.38
N GLY A 156 -29.90 1.12 -30.81
CA GLY A 156 -28.87 1.49 -31.78
C GLY A 156 -27.81 2.50 -31.32
N GLN A 157 -27.90 3.01 -30.08
CA GLN A 157 -26.98 4.01 -29.53
C GLN A 157 -25.85 3.34 -28.74
N ARG A 158 -24.61 3.83 -28.82
CA ARG A 158 -23.49 3.30 -28.03
C ARG A 158 -23.74 3.48 -26.52
N LEU A 159 -23.46 2.44 -25.73
CA LEU A 159 -23.55 2.42 -24.26
C LEU A 159 -22.17 2.65 -23.62
N SER A 160 -21.34 3.44 -24.30
CA SER A 160 -19.97 3.70 -23.91
C SER A 160 -19.91 4.47 -22.59
N HIS A 161 -19.06 4.01 -21.68
CA HIS A 161 -18.82 4.62 -20.37
C HIS A 161 -17.71 5.68 -20.38
N GLY A 162 -16.81 5.67 -21.37
CA GLY A 162 -15.79 6.70 -21.60
C GLY A 162 -14.79 6.86 -20.45
N LEU A 163 -14.58 5.80 -19.63
CA LEU A 163 -13.83 5.92 -18.37
C LEU A 163 -12.33 5.92 -18.57
N GLY A 164 -11.79 5.26 -19.61
CA GLY A 164 -10.36 5.29 -19.92
C GLY A 164 -9.80 6.71 -20.10
N PRO A 165 -10.40 7.57 -20.94
CA PRO A 165 -10.01 8.98 -21.04
C PRO A 165 -10.08 9.75 -19.71
N VAL A 166 -11.13 9.51 -18.91
CA VAL A 166 -11.28 10.16 -17.58
C VAL A 166 -10.15 9.71 -16.65
N GLU A 167 -9.84 8.41 -16.62
CA GLU A 167 -8.75 7.85 -15.82
C GLU A 167 -7.40 8.45 -16.19
N ARG A 168 -7.11 8.56 -17.50
CA ARG A 168 -5.88 9.17 -17.99
C ARG A 168 -5.77 10.64 -17.60
N ALA A 169 -6.81 11.43 -17.82
CA ALA A 169 -6.82 12.85 -17.47
C ALA A 169 -6.75 13.08 -15.95
N TRP A 170 -7.39 12.22 -15.16
CA TRP A 170 -7.33 12.26 -13.70
C TRP A 170 -5.95 11.84 -13.18
N SER A 171 -5.36 10.79 -13.74
CA SER A 171 -4.00 10.35 -13.42
C SER A 171 -3.00 11.48 -13.67
N ALA A 172 -3.07 12.13 -14.83
CA ALA A 172 -2.21 13.27 -15.16
C ALA A 172 -2.35 14.41 -14.13
N ALA A 173 -3.58 14.74 -13.72
CA ALA A 173 -3.82 15.76 -12.69
C ALA A 173 -3.25 15.39 -11.31
N ILE A 174 -3.19 14.10 -10.98
CA ILE A 174 -2.58 13.60 -9.75
C ILE A 174 -1.04 13.59 -9.86
N GLU A 175 -0.49 13.27 -11.04
CA GLU A 175 0.95 13.35 -11.32
C GLU A 175 1.48 14.77 -11.12
N ASP A 176 0.73 15.79 -11.54
CA ASP A 176 1.04 17.21 -11.32
C ASP A 176 1.15 17.59 -9.83
N LEU A 177 0.59 16.77 -8.94
CA LEU A 177 0.70 16.91 -7.48
C LEU A 177 1.93 16.18 -6.90
N ASN A 178 2.88 15.78 -7.75
CA ASN A 178 4.09 15.02 -7.42
C ASN A 178 3.82 13.61 -6.88
N VAL A 179 2.72 13.00 -7.30
CA VAL A 179 2.47 11.57 -7.07
C VAL A 179 3.07 10.80 -8.25
N GLY A 180 3.79 9.70 -8.00
CA GLY A 180 4.38 8.89 -9.08
C GLY A 180 3.29 8.34 -10.01
N GLY A 181 3.57 8.27 -11.32
CA GLY A 181 2.53 7.97 -12.33
C GLY A 181 1.82 6.64 -12.17
N GLY A 182 2.52 5.58 -11.74
CA GLY A 182 1.87 4.31 -11.44
C GLY A 182 0.91 4.39 -10.25
N THR A 183 1.20 5.23 -9.26
CA THR A 183 0.31 5.48 -8.11
C THR A 183 -0.83 6.42 -8.47
N ALA A 184 -0.56 7.44 -9.28
CA ALA A 184 -1.58 8.33 -9.82
C ALA A 184 -2.64 7.56 -10.62
N SER A 185 -2.20 6.66 -11.51
CA SER A 185 -3.08 5.77 -12.27
C SER A 185 -3.86 4.83 -11.36
N ALA A 186 -3.22 4.23 -10.34
CA ALA A 186 -3.94 3.38 -9.38
C ALA A 186 -5.03 4.14 -8.60
N ILE A 187 -4.72 5.36 -8.13
CA ILE A 187 -5.70 6.22 -7.44
C ILE A 187 -6.84 6.59 -8.40
N ALA A 188 -6.52 6.99 -9.63
CA ALA A 188 -7.50 7.34 -10.64
C ALA A 188 -8.42 6.15 -10.96
N GLY A 189 -7.84 4.98 -11.30
CA GLY A 189 -8.58 3.78 -11.65
C GLY A 189 -9.48 3.29 -10.52
N THR A 190 -8.98 3.28 -9.27
CA THR A 190 -9.80 2.91 -8.10
C THR A 190 -10.92 3.93 -7.85
N THR A 191 -10.61 5.23 -7.91
CA THR A 191 -11.58 6.30 -7.66
C THR A 191 -12.69 6.30 -8.71
N ILE A 192 -12.34 6.15 -9.99
CA ILE A 192 -13.26 6.25 -11.12
C ILE A 192 -14.07 4.97 -11.31
N GLY A 193 -13.47 3.79 -11.06
CA GLY A 193 -14.15 2.51 -11.22
C GLY A 193 -15.16 2.20 -10.12
N GLN A 194 -14.88 2.60 -8.87
CA GLN A 194 -15.67 2.21 -7.71
C GLN A 194 -17.18 2.53 -7.84
N PRO A 195 -17.61 3.69 -8.35
CA PRO A 195 -19.03 4.02 -8.36
C PRO A 195 -19.89 3.15 -9.25
N TYR A 196 -19.31 2.48 -10.26
CA TYR A 196 -20.08 1.75 -11.26
C TYR A 196 -20.35 0.30 -10.88
N GLY A 197 -19.67 -0.24 -9.87
CA GLY A 197 -19.95 -1.59 -9.37
C GLY A 197 -21.41 -1.76 -8.91
N PRO A 198 -21.89 -0.91 -7.98
CA PRO A 198 -23.29 -0.93 -7.54
C PRO A 198 -24.27 -0.70 -8.69
N PHE A 199 -23.94 0.16 -9.65
CA PHE A 199 -24.76 0.39 -10.85
C PHE A 199 -24.95 -0.90 -11.65
N LEU A 200 -23.86 -1.56 -12.05
CA LEU A 200 -23.91 -2.78 -12.85
C LEU A 200 -24.70 -3.88 -12.15
N GLN A 201 -24.47 -4.07 -10.84
CA GLN A 201 -25.17 -5.05 -10.04
C GLN A 201 -26.67 -4.74 -9.91
N ALA A 202 -27.02 -3.49 -9.61
CA ALA A 202 -28.42 -3.08 -9.46
C ALA A 202 -29.19 -3.21 -10.77
N LEU A 203 -28.61 -2.77 -11.89
CA LEU A 203 -29.23 -2.86 -13.20
C LEU A 203 -29.36 -4.31 -13.67
N THR A 204 -28.33 -5.13 -13.48
CA THR A 204 -28.36 -6.57 -13.82
C THR A 204 -29.48 -7.28 -13.09
N ARG A 205 -29.53 -7.12 -11.75
CA ARG A 205 -30.57 -7.71 -10.91
C ARG A 205 -31.97 -7.24 -11.31
N GLY A 206 -32.14 -5.94 -11.54
CA GLY A 206 -33.43 -5.37 -11.95
C GLY A 206 -33.91 -5.90 -13.30
N LEU A 207 -33.04 -5.92 -14.32
CA LEU A 207 -33.39 -6.41 -15.66
C LEU A 207 -33.69 -7.91 -15.67
N LEU A 208 -32.93 -8.72 -14.94
CA LEU A 208 -33.19 -10.16 -14.81
C LEU A 208 -34.49 -10.45 -14.04
N GLY A 209 -34.80 -9.66 -13.00
CA GLY A 209 -36.07 -9.74 -12.30
C GLY A 209 -37.26 -9.46 -13.23
N VAL A 210 -37.21 -8.35 -13.97
CA VAL A 210 -38.24 -8.02 -14.96
C VAL A 210 -38.34 -9.10 -16.04
N ALA A 211 -37.20 -9.64 -16.52
CA ALA A 211 -37.21 -10.70 -17.52
C ALA A 211 -37.92 -11.97 -17.02
N ALA A 212 -37.64 -12.41 -15.79
CA ALA A 212 -38.28 -13.58 -15.19
C ALA A 212 -39.79 -13.39 -15.02
N GLU A 213 -40.24 -12.20 -14.60
CA GLU A 213 -41.66 -11.88 -14.47
C GLU A 213 -42.38 -11.85 -15.83
N ARG A 214 -41.72 -11.32 -16.89
CA ARG A 214 -42.28 -11.35 -18.26
C ARG A 214 -42.39 -12.77 -18.79
N GLU A 215 -41.38 -13.60 -18.56
CA GLU A 215 -41.37 -15.01 -18.94
C GLU A 215 -42.52 -15.78 -18.26
N GLN A 216 -42.74 -15.56 -16.96
CA GLN A 216 -43.88 -16.14 -16.23
C GLN A 216 -45.24 -15.64 -16.75
N ALA A 217 -45.30 -14.41 -17.26
CA ALA A 217 -46.49 -13.84 -17.88
C ALA A 217 -46.69 -14.28 -19.35
N GLY A 218 -45.83 -15.15 -19.89
CA GLY A 218 -45.90 -15.63 -21.27
C GLY A 218 -45.40 -14.64 -22.33
N ASP A 219 -44.72 -13.56 -21.92
CA ASP A 219 -44.10 -12.57 -22.82
C ASP A 219 -42.61 -12.86 -22.99
N GLU A 220 -42.31 -13.91 -23.74
CA GLU A 220 -40.94 -14.35 -24.05
C GLU A 220 -40.14 -13.26 -24.77
N ALA A 221 -40.80 -12.46 -25.63
CA ALA A 221 -40.16 -11.37 -26.37
C ALA A 221 -39.69 -10.26 -25.42
N GLY A 222 -40.52 -9.87 -24.44
CA GLY A 222 -40.13 -8.91 -23.41
C GLY A 222 -38.99 -9.41 -22.53
N ALA A 223 -39.04 -10.70 -22.14
CA ALA A 223 -37.96 -11.33 -21.36
C ALA A 223 -36.63 -11.35 -22.15
N ALA A 224 -36.66 -11.74 -23.42
CA ALA A 224 -35.49 -11.74 -24.30
C ALA A 224 -34.92 -10.32 -24.47
N ALA A 225 -35.78 -9.32 -24.69
CA ALA A 225 -35.40 -7.92 -24.84
C ALA A 225 -34.62 -7.38 -23.61
N CYS A 226 -35.05 -7.71 -22.38
CA CYS A 226 -34.33 -7.37 -21.15
C CYS A 226 -32.93 -7.99 -21.12
N ARG A 227 -32.83 -9.29 -21.44
CA ARG A 227 -31.57 -10.04 -21.43
C ARG A 227 -30.62 -9.53 -22.51
N ASP A 228 -31.11 -9.23 -23.71
CA ASP A 228 -30.32 -8.68 -24.81
C ASP A 228 -29.73 -7.31 -24.48
N LEU A 229 -30.53 -6.42 -23.87
CA LEU A 229 -30.03 -5.13 -23.39
C LEU A 229 -28.87 -5.32 -22.39
N LEU A 230 -29.05 -6.25 -21.45
CA LEU A 230 -28.06 -6.54 -20.42
C LEU A 230 -26.78 -7.14 -21.01
N LEU A 231 -26.90 -8.16 -21.86
CA LEU A 231 -25.77 -8.80 -22.56
C LEU A 231 -24.98 -7.77 -23.36
N ARG A 232 -25.69 -6.90 -24.08
CA ARG A 232 -25.08 -5.82 -24.85
C ARG A 232 -24.31 -4.86 -23.96
N LEU A 233 -24.92 -4.36 -22.88
CA LEU A 233 -24.28 -3.46 -21.93
C LEU A 233 -23.01 -4.08 -21.34
N LEU A 234 -23.12 -5.27 -20.76
CA LEU A 234 -22.00 -5.94 -20.09
C LEU A 234 -20.86 -6.24 -21.08
N ARG A 235 -21.18 -6.66 -22.30
CA ARG A 235 -20.17 -6.85 -23.36
C ARG A 235 -19.46 -5.54 -23.71
N GLU A 236 -20.20 -4.45 -23.91
CA GLU A 236 -19.60 -3.12 -24.18
C GLU A 236 -18.66 -2.71 -23.02
N TRP A 237 -19.04 -2.96 -21.77
CA TRP A 237 -18.22 -2.68 -20.59
C TRP A 237 -16.97 -3.56 -20.44
N VAL A 238 -17.03 -4.84 -20.85
CA VAL A 238 -15.85 -5.70 -20.85
C VAL A 238 -14.83 -5.24 -21.89
N LEU A 239 -15.33 -4.81 -23.06
CA LEU A 239 -14.51 -4.45 -24.21
C LEU A 239 -13.94 -3.03 -24.10
N GLU A 240 -14.69 -2.10 -23.51
CA GLU A 240 -14.29 -0.71 -23.45
C GLU A 240 -13.14 -0.47 -22.46
N ASP A 241 -12.31 0.49 -22.84
CA ASP A 241 -11.14 0.94 -22.12
C ASP A 241 -11.56 1.63 -20.79
N GLY A 242 -11.11 1.10 -19.65
CA GLY A 242 -11.47 1.63 -18.34
C GLY A 242 -10.94 0.83 -17.15
N PRO A 243 -11.39 1.17 -15.92
CA PRO A 243 -10.89 0.57 -14.69
C PRO A 243 -11.06 -0.95 -14.66
N ALA A 244 -9.96 -1.66 -14.38
CA ALA A 244 -9.92 -3.13 -14.38
C ALA A 244 -11.02 -3.77 -13.54
N GLY A 245 -11.28 -3.23 -12.34
CA GLY A 245 -12.31 -3.75 -11.44
C GLY A 245 -13.71 -3.70 -12.03
N ALA A 246 -14.03 -2.66 -12.81
CA ALA A 246 -15.33 -2.54 -13.47
C ALA A 246 -15.46 -3.53 -14.64
N ARG A 247 -14.40 -3.68 -15.46
CA ARG A 247 -14.34 -4.64 -16.56
C ARG A 247 -14.48 -6.08 -16.07
N LEU A 248 -13.78 -6.44 -14.98
CA LEU A 248 -13.85 -7.77 -14.38
C LEU A 248 -15.22 -8.06 -13.77
N LEU A 249 -15.82 -7.10 -13.07
CA LEU A 249 -17.19 -7.26 -12.58
C LEU A 249 -18.18 -7.43 -13.72
N ALA A 250 -18.06 -6.63 -14.79
CA ALA A 250 -18.90 -6.78 -15.98
C ALA A 250 -18.71 -8.16 -16.63
N ALA A 251 -17.49 -8.70 -16.67
CA ALA A 251 -17.21 -10.04 -17.18
C ALA A 251 -17.87 -11.12 -16.31
N ASP A 252 -17.79 -11.02 -14.99
CA ASP A 252 -18.44 -11.96 -14.07
C ASP A 252 -19.97 -11.94 -14.23
N LEU A 253 -20.57 -10.74 -14.28
CA LEU A 253 -22.01 -10.59 -14.53
C LEU A 253 -22.42 -11.10 -15.92
N LEU A 254 -21.55 -10.94 -16.93
CA LEU A 254 -21.79 -11.44 -18.29
C LEU A 254 -21.79 -12.97 -18.30
N ILE A 255 -20.85 -13.62 -17.61
CA ILE A 255 -20.81 -15.09 -17.47
C ILE A 255 -22.13 -15.59 -16.85
N GLU A 256 -22.57 -14.98 -15.74
CA GLU A 256 -23.82 -15.37 -15.06
C GLU A 256 -25.05 -15.17 -15.95
N THR A 257 -25.11 -14.04 -16.67
CA THR A 257 -26.22 -13.71 -17.58
C THR A 257 -26.28 -14.67 -18.76
N VAL A 258 -25.14 -14.99 -19.37
CA VAL A 258 -25.06 -15.90 -20.51
C VAL A 258 -25.45 -17.32 -20.11
N LYS A 259 -25.00 -17.80 -18.94
CA LYS A 259 -25.37 -19.14 -18.43
C LYS A 259 -26.88 -19.30 -18.25
N SER A 260 -27.56 -18.25 -17.81
CA SER A 260 -29.00 -18.23 -17.55
C SER A 260 -29.86 -17.89 -18.78
N ALA A 261 -29.26 -17.56 -19.92
CA ALA A 261 -29.97 -17.15 -21.15
C ALA A 261 -30.34 -18.38 -22.02
N PRO A 262 -31.62 -18.78 -22.10
CA PRO A 262 -32.02 -19.99 -22.83
C PRO A 262 -31.92 -19.86 -24.35
N HIS A 263 -31.93 -18.63 -24.88
CA HIS A 263 -31.84 -18.34 -26.32
C HIS A 263 -30.40 -18.40 -26.86
N VAL A 264 -29.39 -18.54 -26.00
CA VAL A 264 -27.99 -18.69 -26.41
C VAL A 264 -27.65 -20.18 -26.45
N SER A 265 -27.11 -20.65 -27.58
CA SER A 265 -26.70 -22.05 -27.73
C SER A 265 -25.72 -22.45 -26.61
N GLU A 266 -25.80 -23.69 -26.12
CA GLU A 266 -24.88 -24.20 -25.09
C GLU A 266 -23.41 -24.04 -25.48
N ARG A 267 -23.07 -24.33 -26.74
CA ARG A 267 -21.71 -24.16 -27.27
C ARG A 267 -21.24 -22.71 -27.21
N SER A 268 -22.07 -21.75 -27.64
CA SER A 268 -21.75 -20.33 -27.55
C SER A 268 -21.61 -19.86 -26.10
N ARG A 269 -22.46 -20.36 -25.20
CA ARG A 269 -22.40 -20.04 -23.76
C ARG A 269 -21.08 -20.51 -23.16
N ASP A 270 -20.69 -21.75 -23.41
CA ASP A 270 -19.47 -22.33 -22.87
C ASP A 270 -18.21 -21.66 -23.43
N GLN A 271 -18.21 -21.35 -24.74
CA GLN A 271 -17.09 -20.65 -25.37
C GLN A 271 -16.90 -19.25 -24.77
N LEU A 272 -17.97 -18.44 -24.71
CA LEU A 272 -17.89 -17.08 -24.16
C LEU A 272 -17.52 -17.10 -22.67
N ALA A 273 -18.08 -18.02 -21.89
CA ALA A 273 -17.73 -18.18 -20.49
C ALA A 273 -16.26 -18.58 -20.29
N GLY A 274 -15.74 -19.47 -21.15
CA GLY A 274 -14.33 -19.85 -21.18
C GLY A 274 -13.42 -18.66 -21.49
N ASP A 275 -13.75 -17.90 -22.54
CA ASP A 275 -13.01 -16.69 -22.95
C ASP A 275 -12.98 -15.62 -21.84
N LEU A 276 -14.11 -15.37 -21.17
CA LEU A 276 -14.20 -14.40 -20.06
C LEU A 276 -13.45 -14.88 -18.81
N THR A 277 -13.50 -16.19 -18.50
CA THR A 277 -12.74 -16.77 -17.38
C THR A 277 -11.24 -16.66 -17.60
N GLU A 278 -10.80 -16.94 -18.83
CA GLU A 278 -9.40 -16.80 -19.23
C GLU A 278 -8.94 -15.33 -19.22
N LEU A 279 -9.78 -14.40 -19.69
CA LEU A 279 -9.53 -12.97 -19.59
C LEU A 279 -9.30 -12.55 -18.13
N ARG A 280 -10.15 -13.03 -17.21
CA ARG A 280 -10.00 -12.78 -15.78
C ARG A 280 -8.71 -13.36 -15.21
N ARG A 281 -8.36 -14.60 -15.55
CA ARG A 281 -7.08 -15.23 -15.15
C ARG A 281 -5.90 -14.36 -15.59
N ARG A 282 -5.89 -13.91 -16.85
CA ARG A 282 -4.83 -13.04 -17.39
C ARG A 282 -4.75 -11.69 -16.70
N TYR A 283 -5.89 -11.09 -16.36
CA TYR A 283 -5.89 -9.85 -15.57
C TYR A 283 -5.27 -10.05 -14.19
N HIS A 284 -5.59 -11.17 -13.52
CA HIS A 284 -4.96 -11.50 -12.25
C HIS A 284 -3.46 -11.78 -12.41
N GLU A 285 -3.04 -12.50 -13.43
CA GLU A 285 -1.61 -12.76 -13.69
C GLU A 285 -0.83 -11.50 -14.07
N ALA A 286 -1.43 -10.60 -14.85
CA ALA A 286 -0.88 -9.29 -15.15
C ALA A 286 -0.79 -8.40 -13.90
N ALA A 287 -1.76 -8.51 -12.99
CA ALA A 287 -1.69 -7.86 -11.69
C ALA A 287 -0.59 -8.50 -10.81
N ASP A 288 -0.50 -9.82 -10.76
CA ASP A 288 0.42 -10.57 -9.90
C ASP A 288 1.89 -10.46 -10.35
N SER A 289 2.13 -10.48 -11.66
CA SER A 289 3.45 -10.25 -12.25
C SER A 289 3.97 -8.84 -11.97
N ARG A 290 3.09 -7.86 -11.70
CA ARG A 290 3.48 -6.54 -11.17
C ARG A 290 3.92 -6.55 -9.70
N TYR A 291 3.77 -7.63 -8.93
CA TYR A 291 4.18 -7.69 -7.51
C TYR A 291 5.44 -8.52 -7.16
N ALA A 292 5.97 -9.35 -8.05
CA ALA A 292 7.02 -10.33 -7.76
C ALA A 292 8.46 -9.78 -7.54
N SER A 293 8.70 -8.81 -6.64
CA SER A 293 10.06 -8.57 -6.12
C SER A 293 10.10 -8.49 -4.59
N ALA A 294 10.88 -9.35 -3.97
CA ALA A 294 10.98 -9.58 -2.53
C ALA A 294 11.59 -8.43 -1.70
N LEU A 295 11.94 -7.30 -2.34
CA LEU A 295 12.36 -6.05 -1.70
C LEU A 295 11.43 -4.88 -2.08
N GLY A 296 10.19 -5.21 -2.44
CA GLY A 296 9.19 -4.44 -3.19
C GLY A 296 8.94 -2.99 -2.78
N VAL A 297 9.72 -2.09 -3.37
CA VAL A 297 9.24 -0.78 -3.83
C VAL A 297 9.13 -0.88 -5.34
N ARG A 298 8.06 -1.51 -5.82
CA ARG A 298 7.62 -1.39 -7.21
C ARG A 298 6.66 -0.21 -7.26
N ASP A 299 6.99 0.79 -8.07
CA ASP A 299 6.18 1.99 -8.32
C ASP A 299 5.03 1.71 -9.32
N GLU A 300 4.66 0.44 -9.47
CA GLU A 300 3.66 -0.03 -10.44
C GLU A 300 2.38 -0.43 -9.71
N SER A 301 1.39 0.46 -9.83
CA SER A 301 -0.05 0.29 -9.63
C SER A 301 -0.50 -0.99 -8.92
N ALA A 302 -0.84 -0.87 -7.64
CA ALA A 302 -1.44 -1.97 -6.90
C ALA A 302 -2.95 -2.11 -7.16
N LEU A 303 -3.27 -3.05 -8.05
CA LEU A 303 -4.56 -3.72 -8.17
C LEU A 303 -4.88 -4.71 -7.02
N ALA A 304 -4.05 -4.85 -5.98
CA ALA A 304 -4.27 -5.75 -4.84
C ALA A 304 -3.94 -5.07 -3.49
N PRO A 305 -4.95 -4.73 -2.65
CA PRO A 305 -4.76 -4.07 -1.35
C PRO A 305 -3.88 -4.82 -0.35
N GLN A 306 -3.70 -6.13 -0.55
CA GLN A 306 -2.98 -7.03 0.37
C GLN A 306 -1.45 -6.93 0.24
N ALA A 307 -0.93 -6.64 -0.95
CA ALA A 307 0.52 -6.50 -1.19
C ALA A 307 1.11 -5.24 -0.52
N HIS A 308 0.27 -4.20 -0.33
CA HIS A 308 0.63 -3.00 0.44
C HIS A 308 0.95 -3.31 1.90
N GLY A 309 0.31 -4.33 2.50
CA GLY A 309 0.63 -4.75 3.85
C GLY A 309 2.03 -5.31 3.98
N ALA A 310 2.52 -6.05 2.97
CA ALA A 310 3.84 -6.67 3.00
C ALA A 310 4.98 -5.65 2.85
N ALA A 311 4.85 -4.68 1.92
CA ALA A 311 5.84 -3.61 1.75
C ALA A 311 5.86 -2.66 2.95
N ALA A 312 4.68 -2.26 3.44
CA ALA A 312 4.55 -1.44 4.64
C ALA A 312 5.12 -2.16 5.88
N ALA A 313 4.88 -3.47 6.02
CA ALA A 313 5.49 -4.29 7.06
C ALA A 313 7.01 -4.41 6.91
N ALA A 314 7.55 -4.59 5.70
CA ALA A 314 8.99 -4.65 5.47
C ALA A 314 9.70 -3.32 5.81
N LEU A 315 9.08 -2.19 5.48
CA LEU A 315 9.59 -0.86 5.79
C LEU A 315 9.42 -0.49 7.26
N ALA A 316 8.33 -0.93 7.90
CA ALA A 316 8.21 -0.90 9.35
C ALA A 316 9.33 -1.72 10.01
N ARG A 317 9.61 -2.93 9.52
CA ARG A 317 10.73 -3.76 10.02
C ARG A 317 12.08 -3.05 9.89
N LEU A 318 12.36 -2.43 8.74
CA LEU A 318 13.62 -1.72 8.51
C LEU A 318 13.77 -0.46 9.38
N THR A 319 12.69 0.31 9.54
CA THR A 319 12.70 1.49 10.41
C THR A 319 12.80 1.12 11.88
N TRP A 320 12.16 0.03 12.32
CA TRP A 320 12.32 -0.54 13.66
C TRP A 320 13.74 -1.07 13.92
N LEU A 321 14.32 -1.83 12.98
CA LEU A 321 15.70 -2.31 13.07
C LEU A 321 16.71 -1.15 13.13
N GLY A 322 16.52 -0.12 12.29
CA GLY A 322 17.33 1.09 12.30
C GLY A 322 17.23 1.86 13.62
N SER A 323 16.01 1.97 14.18
CA SER A 323 15.76 2.64 15.46
C SER A 323 16.37 1.87 16.64
N ALA A 324 16.28 0.54 16.63
CA ALA A 324 16.90 -0.32 17.63
C ALA A 324 18.43 -0.24 17.58
N ALA A 325 19.02 -0.23 16.37
CA ALA A 325 20.46 -0.04 16.19
C ALA A 325 20.93 1.34 16.68
N ALA A 326 20.17 2.41 16.38
CA ALA A 326 20.44 3.75 16.88
C ALA A 326 20.34 3.83 18.41
N ALA A 327 19.30 3.25 19.02
CA ALA A 327 19.14 3.21 20.47
C ALA A 327 20.31 2.49 21.16
N LEU A 328 20.75 1.35 20.62
CA LEU A 328 21.93 0.63 21.09
C LEU A 328 23.21 1.49 21.00
N ALA A 329 23.39 2.22 19.90
CA ALA A 329 24.54 3.10 19.72
C ALA A 329 24.53 4.25 20.75
N VAL A 330 23.37 4.87 21.01
CA VAL A 330 23.26 5.93 22.01
C VAL A 330 23.47 5.40 23.43
N VAL A 331 22.95 4.22 23.78
CA VAL A 331 23.20 3.59 25.10
C VAL A 331 24.69 3.28 25.27
N ALA A 332 25.36 2.77 24.24
CA ALA A 332 26.80 2.53 24.26
C ALA A 332 27.61 3.83 24.45
N LEU A 333 27.21 4.90 23.76
CA LEU A 333 27.77 6.26 23.88
C LEU A 333 27.58 6.84 25.29
N ALA A 334 26.35 6.79 25.82
CA ALA A 334 26.00 7.34 27.13
C ALA A 334 26.70 6.59 28.28
N ALA A 335 26.95 5.29 28.10
CA ALA A 335 27.67 4.50 29.08
C ALA A 335 29.20 4.72 28.99
N CYS A 336 29.74 5.19 27.85
CA CYS A 336 31.16 5.48 27.61
C CYS A 336 31.89 6.27 28.72
N PRO A 337 31.37 7.43 29.20
CA PRO A 337 32.02 8.18 30.29
C PRO A 337 32.03 7.45 31.64
N PHE A 338 31.04 6.58 31.91
CA PHE A 338 31.01 5.74 33.11
C PHE A 338 32.07 4.63 33.03
N TRP A 339 32.23 4.02 31.85
CA TRP A 339 33.28 3.03 31.55
C TRP A 339 34.70 3.61 31.63
N LEU A 340 34.87 4.86 31.24
CA LEU A 340 36.17 5.56 31.27
C LEU A 340 36.66 5.86 32.70
N ARG A 341 35.77 5.80 33.71
CA ARG A 341 36.09 6.17 35.10
C ARG A 341 36.26 4.97 36.06
N ARG A 342 35.74 3.78 35.75
CA ARG A 342 35.85 2.58 36.60
C ARG A 342 36.35 1.41 35.75
N GLY A 343 37.55 0.88 36.03
CA GLY A 343 38.11 -0.28 35.33
C GLY A 343 37.15 -1.48 35.39
N ALA A 344 36.38 -1.71 34.32
CA ALA A 344 35.20 -2.56 34.34
C ALA A 344 35.44 -3.90 33.63
N GLY A 345 35.76 -4.95 34.39
CA GLY A 345 35.95 -6.31 33.85
C GLY A 345 34.65 -7.12 33.70
N THR A 346 33.72 -7.02 34.64
CA THR A 346 32.56 -7.93 34.75
C THR A 346 31.20 -7.24 34.70
N THR A 347 31.07 -6.07 35.32
CA THR A 347 29.87 -5.21 35.24
C THR A 347 29.62 -4.70 33.82
N LEU A 348 30.69 -4.52 33.02
CA LEU A 348 30.62 -4.18 31.59
C LEU A 348 29.91 -5.21 30.74
N ARG A 349 30.28 -6.47 30.92
CA ARG A 349 29.67 -7.56 30.16
C ARG A 349 28.19 -7.71 30.49
N ARG A 350 27.79 -7.51 31.75
CA ARG A 350 26.39 -7.60 32.17
C ARG A 350 25.53 -6.45 31.65
N ALA A 351 26.03 -5.21 31.68
CA ALA A 351 25.27 -4.06 31.16
C ALA A 351 25.14 -4.10 29.63
N LEU A 352 26.19 -4.49 28.91
CA LEU A 352 26.13 -4.69 27.46
C LEU A 352 25.22 -5.87 27.09
N ALA A 353 25.28 -6.99 27.83
CA ALA A 353 24.39 -8.12 27.60
C ALA A 353 22.92 -7.76 27.88
N ALA A 354 22.65 -6.98 28.93
CA ALA A 354 21.30 -6.52 29.24
C ALA A 354 20.78 -5.53 28.17
N GLY A 355 21.60 -4.57 27.74
CA GLY A 355 21.23 -3.64 26.65
C GLY A 355 21.01 -4.36 25.32
N ALA A 356 21.86 -5.33 24.98
CA ALA A 356 21.70 -6.17 23.80
C ALA A 356 20.45 -7.06 23.91
N ALA A 357 20.17 -7.63 25.08
CA ALA A 357 18.98 -8.45 25.31
C ALA A 357 17.69 -7.62 25.18
N VAL A 358 17.63 -6.42 25.76
CA VAL A 358 16.48 -5.52 25.62
C VAL A 358 16.29 -5.12 24.16
N ALA A 359 17.36 -4.77 23.45
CA ALA A 359 17.26 -4.44 22.03
C ALA A 359 16.82 -5.64 21.17
N LEU A 360 17.33 -6.84 21.45
CA LEU A 360 16.90 -8.07 20.77
C LEU A 360 15.44 -8.40 21.05
N VAL A 361 14.98 -8.26 22.30
CA VAL A 361 13.57 -8.48 22.67
C VAL A 361 12.66 -7.44 22.02
N SER A 362 13.01 -6.15 22.06
CA SER A 362 12.26 -5.10 21.37
C SER A 362 12.22 -5.33 19.85
N THR A 363 13.33 -5.78 19.26
CA THR A 363 13.39 -6.14 17.83
C THR A 363 12.53 -7.36 17.52
N ALA A 364 12.55 -8.39 18.38
CA ALA A 364 11.73 -9.60 18.22
C ALA A 364 10.24 -9.33 18.40
N CYS A 365 9.85 -8.48 19.36
CA CYS A 365 8.46 -8.04 19.55
C CYS A 365 7.98 -7.19 18.37
N ALA A 366 8.80 -6.26 17.86
CA ALA A 366 8.48 -5.50 16.66
C ALA A 366 8.40 -6.40 15.41
N TRP A 367 9.26 -7.42 15.32
CA TRP A 367 9.21 -8.43 14.25
C TRP A 367 7.92 -9.25 14.32
N ALA A 368 7.55 -9.76 15.50
CA ALA A 368 6.30 -10.49 15.72
C ALA A 368 5.06 -9.63 15.42
N TRP A 369 5.07 -8.35 15.80
CA TRP A 369 4.00 -7.40 15.49
C TRP A 369 3.91 -7.11 13.98
N SER A 370 5.04 -6.97 13.28
CA SER A 370 5.06 -6.75 11.83
C SER A 370 4.62 -7.96 10.99
N MET A 371 4.35 -9.09 11.65
CA MET A 371 3.80 -10.30 11.03
C MET A 371 2.27 -10.37 11.18
N THR A 372 1.64 -9.49 11.96
CA THR A 372 0.18 -9.40 12.04
C THR A 372 -0.36 -8.50 10.91
N GLY A 373 -1.48 -8.88 10.30
CA GLY A 373 -2.13 -8.09 9.24
C GLY A 373 -2.61 -6.71 9.70
N GLU A 374 -2.67 -6.49 11.01
CA GLU A 374 -3.08 -5.23 11.67
C GLU A 374 -2.07 -4.10 11.50
N ALA A 375 -0.77 -4.42 11.38
CA ALA A 375 0.28 -3.41 11.17
C ALA A 375 0.08 -2.58 9.88
N ALA A 376 -0.54 -3.19 8.86
CA ALA A 376 -0.89 -2.52 7.60
C ALA A 376 -2.09 -1.57 7.74
N HIS A 377 -3.01 -1.87 8.66
CA HIS A 377 -4.16 -1.02 8.99
C HIS A 377 -3.74 0.21 9.80
N GLU A 378 -2.78 0.06 10.72
CA GLU A 378 -2.26 1.16 11.55
C GLU A 378 -1.25 2.05 10.82
N LEU A 379 -0.51 1.55 9.82
CA LEU A 379 0.30 2.40 8.94
C LEU A 379 -0.53 3.40 8.12
N ARG A 380 -1.84 3.12 7.93
CA ARG A 380 -2.81 4.06 7.34
C ARG A 380 -3.48 4.97 8.37
N ALA A 381 -3.45 4.62 9.66
CA ALA A 381 -3.97 5.46 10.73
C ALA A 381 -3.05 6.66 10.91
N ASP A 382 -3.60 7.84 11.18
CA ASP A 382 -2.82 9.07 11.30
C ASP A 382 -1.86 8.98 12.52
N TRP A 383 -0.56 8.78 12.25
CA TRP A 383 0.49 8.64 13.28
C TRP A 383 0.66 9.91 14.13
N SER A 384 0.05 11.02 13.72
CA SER A 384 0.03 12.26 14.48
C SER A 384 -0.91 12.20 15.70
N GLY A 385 -1.88 11.27 15.73
CA GLY A 385 -2.88 11.19 16.78
C GLY A 385 -2.37 10.61 18.12
N PRO A 386 -2.77 11.18 19.29
CA PRO A 386 -2.48 10.72 20.66
C PRO A 386 -2.42 9.22 20.91
N ARG A 387 -3.34 8.50 20.27
CA ARG A 387 -3.50 7.06 20.44
C ARG A 387 -2.39 6.22 19.80
N TYR A 388 -1.56 6.77 18.91
CA TYR A 388 -0.58 5.98 18.18
C TYR A 388 0.87 6.28 18.59
N TRP A 389 1.08 7.24 19.50
CA TRP A 389 2.40 7.68 19.95
C TRP A 389 3.19 6.56 20.64
N TRP A 390 2.53 5.73 21.44
CA TRP A 390 3.15 4.60 22.14
C TRP A 390 3.54 3.45 21.20
N HIS A 391 2.99 3.39 19.98
CA HIS A 391 3.34 2.41 18.96
C HIS A 391 4.50 2.90 18.07
N SER A 392 4.95 4.15 18.25
CA SER A 392 6.05 4.72 17.47
C SER A 392 7.41 4.17 17.94
N PRO A 393 8.24 3.61 17.03
CA PRO A 393 9.59 3.13 17.33
C PRO A 393 10.47 4.17 18.04
N PHE A 394 10.25 5.44 17.71
CA PHE A 394 11.01 6.55 18.24
C PHE A 394 10.71 6.81 19.73
N TYR A 395 9.46 6.61 20.17
CA TYR A 395 9.09 6.74 21.57
C TYR A 395 9.61 5.56 22.41
N ALA A 396 9.52 4.33 21.91
CA ALA A 396 10.09 3.16 22.59
C ALA A 396 11.62 3.29 22.75
N ALA A 397 12.32 3.73 21.70
CA ALA A 397 13.74 4.03 21.75
C ALA A 397 14.08 5.16 22.73
N GLY A 398 13.28 6.24 22.74
CA GLY A 398 13.41 7.35 23.69
C GLY A 398 13.21 6.91 25.14
N CYS A 399 12.20 6.09 25.43
CA CYS A 399 11.95 5.53 26.75
C CYS A 399 13.07 4.59 27.20
N ALA A 400 13.55 3.71 26.32
CA ALA A 400 14.68 2.82 26.61
C ALA A 400 15.96 3.61 26.92
N LEU A 401 16.19 4.71 26.20
CA LEU A 401 17.30 5.64 26.47
C LEU A 401 17.16 6.28 27.86
N VAL A 402 15.99 6.80 28.20
CA VAL A 402 15.73 7.42 29.51
C VAL A 402 15.96 6.42 30.64
N VAL A 403 15.48 5.18 30.50
CA VAL A 403 15.68 4.12 31.49
C VAL A 403 17.17 3.75 31.61
N ALA A 404 17.90 3.66 30.50
CA ALA A 404 19.33 3.37 30.51
C ALA A 404 20.13 4.48 31.21
N VAL A 405 19.82 5.75 30.93
CA VAL A 405 20.45 6.92 31.57
C VAL A 405 20.11 6.97 33.06
N ALA A 406 18.85 6.76 33.44
CA ALA A 406 18.41 6.75 34.83
C ALA A 406 19.07 5.61 35.63
N GLY A 407 19.16 4.41 35.05
CA GLY A 407 19.84 3.26 35.66
C GLY A 407 21.35 3.51 35.86
N ALA A 408 22.00 4.14 34.88
CA ALA A 408 23.40 4.55 34.99
C ALA A 408 23.61 5.60 36.10
N ALA A 409 22.70 6.58 36.23
CA ALA A 409 22.75 7.60 37.28
C ALA A 409 22.54 7.01 38.68
N LEU A 410 21.58 6.09 38.84
CA LEU A 410 21.26 5.45 40.13
C LEU A 410 22.36 4.48 40.60
N SER A 411 22.95 3.71 39.68
CA SER A 411 24.06 2.80 40.01
C SER A 411 25.36 3.56 40.36
N GLY A 412 25.53 4.78 39.86
CA GLY A 412 26.60 5.69 40.25
C GLY A 412 26.59 6.04 41.75
N ARG A 413 25.41 6.21 42.35
CA ARG A 413 25.24 6.65 43.75
C ARG A 413 25.53 5.57 44.81
N ARG A 414 25.36 4.28 44.51
CA ARG A 414 25.54 3.19 45.49
C ARG A 414 27.00 2.77 45.73
N GLY A 415 27.94 3.15 44.86
CA GLY A 415 29.35 2.74 44.97
C GLY A 415 30.25 3.68 45.79
N GLY A 416 29.67 4.61 46.56
CA GLY A 416 30.41 5.58 47.40
C GLY A 416 30.35 5.31 48.90
N GLY A 417 29.79 4.18 49.33
CA GLY A 417 29.84 3.74 50.73
C GLY A 417 31.24 3.25 51.08
N THR A 418 32.05 4.14 51.64
CA THR A 418 33.31 3.83 52.30
C THR A 418 33.08 2.78 53.39
N LEU A 419 33.52 1.55 53.12
CA LEU A 419 33.84 0.57 54.16
C LEU A 419 35.09 1.07 54.89
N SER A 420 34.89 1.96 55.86
CA SER A 420 35.89 2.26 56.89
C SER A 420 35.97 1.04 57.81
N HIS A 421 36.80 0.07 57.45
CA HIS A 421 37.27 -0.94 58.39
C HIS A 421 38.51 -0.37 59.09
N GLU A 422 38.28 0.38 60.18
CA GLU A 422 39.11 0.23 61.38
C GLU A 422 39.05 -1.27 61.74
N GLY A 423 40.15 -2.00 61.92
CA GLY A 423 41.31 -1.72 62.75
C GLY A 423 41.35 -2.87 63.76
N GLY A 424 42.26 -3.84 63.59
CA GLY A 424 42.40 -4.89 64.60
C GLY A 424 43.12 -6.17 64.18
N ALA A 425 44.32 -6.34 64.74
CA ALA A 425 44.96 -7.59 65.14
C ALA A 425 45.88 -8.35 64.15
N LYS A 426 47.18 -8.20 64.48
CA LYS A 426 48.20 -9.25 64.72
C LYS A 426 48.72 -10.10 63.55
N ARG A 427 50.02 -9.89 63.29
CA ARG A 427 51.00 -10.85 62.76
C ARG A 427 50.86 -12.23 63.44
N PRO A 428 51.23 -13.30 62.71
CA PRO A 428 52.51 -13.92 62.99
C PRO A 428 53.37 -14.16 61.75
N ALA A 429 54.61 -14.54 62.03
CA ALA A 429 55.76 -14.54 61.14
C ALA A 429 55.90 -15.81 60.28
N ALA A 430 56.68 -15.62 59.21
CA ALA A 430 57.61 -16.55 58.56
C ALA A 430 57.08 -17.88 57.97
N GLY A 431 57.20 -17.97 56.64
CA GLY A 431 57.19 -19.22 55.89
C GLY A 431 57.61 -18.95 54.44
N ALA A 432 58.84 -19.32 54.10
CA ALA A 432 59.43 -19.18 52.78
C ALA A 432 58.65 -20.00 51.74
N ALA A 433 58.27 -19.37 50.63
CA ALA A 433 57.75 -20.06 49.44
C ALA A 433 58.35 -19.41 48.18
N ALA A 434 58.87 -20.27 47.32
CA ALA A 434 59.63 -19.96 46.11
C ALA A 434 58.85 -19.11 45.09
N PRO A 435 59.54 -18.32 44.23
CA PRO A 435 58.89 -17.56 43.18
C PRO A 435 58.41 -18.50 42.07
N VAL A 436 57.12 -18.82 42.07
CA VAL A 436 56.45 -19.41 40.91
C VAL A 436 56.38 -18.34 39.82
N GLN A 437 57.23 -18.47 38.79
CA GLN A 437 57.10 -17.69 37.57
C GLN A 437 55.72 -17.98 36.93
N PRO A 438 54.88 -16.96 36.69
CA PRO A 438 53.62 -17.17 35.98
C PRO A 438 53.95 -17.53 34.52
N ARG A 439 53.75 -18.80 34.17
CA ARG A 439 53.76 -19.29 32.79
C ARG A 439 52.75 -18.48 31.97
N GLY A 440 53.27 -17.78 30.96
CA GLY A 440 52.58 -17.50 29.69
C GLY A 440 51.17 -16.91 29.81
N GLY A 441 50.99 -15.83 30.58
CA GLY A 441 49.77 -15.03 30.48
C GLY A 441 49.67 -14.42 29.09
N VAL A 442 48.83 -14.99 28.22
CA VAL A 442 48.48 -14.37 26.94
C VAL A 442 48.04 -12.95 27.25
N SER A 443 48.83 -11.97 26.82
CA SER A 443 48.59 -10.58 27.22
C SER A 443 47.20 -10.17 26.75
N PHE A 444 46.30 -9.96 27.70
CA PHE A 444 44.97 -9.41 27.53
C PHE A 444 44.89 -8.23 26.52
N PRO A 445 45.89 -7.33 26.42
CA PRO A 445 45.91 -6.30 25.37
C PRO A 445 45.97 -6.83 23.93
N ALA A 446 46.54 -8.01 23.66
CA ALA A 446 46.58 -8.58 22.31
C ALA A 446 45.22 -9.14 21.88
N ILE A 447 44.50 -9.79 22.80
CA ILE A 447 43.14 -10.29 22.56
C ILE A 447 42.16 -9.12 22.41
N ALA A 448 42.25 -8.09 23.26
CA ALA A 448 41.40 -6.90 23.17
C ALA A 448 41.65 -6.09 21.89
N ARG A 449 42.89 -6.01 21.39
CA ARG A 449 43.20 -5.40 20.07
C ARG A 449 42.60 -6.20 18.92
N ARG A 450 42.72 -7.54 18.95
CA ARG A 450 42.14 -8.40 17.91
C ARG A 450 40.62 -8.31 17.89
N LEU A 451 39.96 -8.30 19.05
CA LEU A 451 38.50 -8.16 19.17
C LEU A 451 38.00 -6.76 18.79
N GLY A 452 38.72 -5.70 19.19
CA GLY A 452 38.38 -4.33 18.80
C GLY A 452 38.53 -4.09 17.29
N ALA A 453 39.59 -4.64 16.69
CA ALA A 453 39.81 -4.56 15.24
C ALA A 453 38.76 -5.36 14.46
N THR A 454 38.35 -6.54 14.93
CA THR A 454 37.28 -7.34 14.29
C THR A 454 35.91 -6.70 14.44
N ALA A 455 35.59 -6.12 15.60
CA ALA A 455 34.33 -5.40 15.80
C ALA A 455 34.26 -4.11 14.96
N LEU A 456 35.35 -3.36 14.86
CA LEU A 456 35.46 -2.18 14.00
C LEU A 456 35.34 -2.57 12.52
N PHE A 457 36.05 -3.62 12.10
CA PHE A 457 35.97 -4.13 10.73
C PHE A 457 34.55 -4.59 10.39
N GLY A 458 33.88 -5.33 11.28
CA GLY A 458 32.49 -5.73 11.11
C GLY A 458 31.52 -4.54 10.99
N TRP A 459 31.71 -3.49 11.78
CA TRP A 459 30.91 -2.27 11.71
C TRP A 459 31.15 -1.45 10.44
N VAL A 460 32.41 -1.28 10.02
CA VAL A 460 32.75 -0.59 8.78
C VAL A 460 32.22 -1.36 7.57
N LEU A 461 32.33 -2.69 7.59
CA LEU A 461 31.77 -3.56 6.56
C LEU A 461 30.25 -3.44 6.51
N LEU A 462 29.56 -3.46 7.66
CA LEU A 462 28.10 -3.27 7.72
C LEU A 462 27.69 -1.89 7.20
N ALA A 463 28.39 -0.83 7.58
CA ALA A 463 28.10 0.53 7.11
C ALA A 463 28.35 0.68 5.60
N MET A 464 29.44 0.11 5.08
CA MET A 464 29.72 0.11 3.64
C MET A 464 28.71 -0.72 2.86
N LEU A 465 28.29 -1.88 3.37
CA LEU A 465 27.21 -2.67 2.76
C LEU A 465 25.88 -1.91 2.78
N THR A 466 25.58 -1.17 3.86
CA THR A 466 24.37 -0.35 3.96
C THR A 466 24.42 0.85 2.99
N ILE A 467 25.57 1.50 2.83
CA ILE A 467 25.74 2.63 1.90
C ILE A 467 25.72 2.14 0.45
N ALA A 468 26.41 1.04 0.14
CA ALA A 468 26.44 0.45 -1.20
C ALA A 468 25.06 -0.04 -1.62
N SER A 469 24.32 -0.74 -0.74
CA SER A 469 22.93 -1.13 -0.99
C SER A 469 22.00 0.08 -1.16
N ALA A 470 22.19 1.15 -0.39
CA ALA A 470 21.40 2.38 -0.57
C ALA A 470 21.72 3.10 -1.88
N ALA A 471 22.99 3.14 -2.30
CA ALA A 471 23.42 3.75 -3.56
C ALA A 471 22.95 2.93 -4.77
N GLU A 472 23.06 1.61 -4.70
CA GLU A 472 22.55 0.68 -5.71
C GLU A 472 21.02 0.75 -5.80
N ALA A 473 20.32 0.79 -4.65
CA ALA A 473 18.88 1.00 -4.61
C ALA A 473 18.48 2.32 -5.26
N ARG A 474 19.25 3.40 -5.05
CA ARG A 474 19.00 4.73 -5.63
C ARG A 474 19.28 4.79 -7.13
N ALA A 475 20.35 4.16 -7.60
CA ALA A 475 20.68 4.09 -9.03
C ALA A 475 19.64 3.25 -9.79
N ARG A 476 19.24 2.12 -9.21
CA ARG A 476 18.14 1.29 -9.69
C ARG A 476 16.82 2.08 -9.69
N LEU A 477 16.51 2.83 -8.64
CA LEU A 477 15.30 3.65 -8.57
C LEU A 477 15.17 4.62 -9.77
N ARG A 478 16.25 5.26 -10.20
CA ARG A 478 16.19 6.23 -11.33
C ARG A 478 15.97 5.57 -12.68
N VAL A 479 16.61 4.42 -12.93
CA VAL A 479 16.38 3.64 -14.16
C VAL A 479 14.93 3.12 -14.16
N TYR A 480 14.45 2.67 -13.00
CA TYR A 480 13.08 2.19 -12.83
C TYR A 480 12.01 3.28 -12.92
N GLU A 481 12.23 4.49 -12.39
CA GLU A 481 11.30 5.63 -12.55
C GLU A 481 11.11 5.97 -14.04
N HIS A 482 12.16 5.82 -14.86
CA HIS A 482 12.10 6.06 -16.30
C HIS A 482 11.39 4.94 -17.07
N GLU A 483 11.60 3.67 -16.70
CA GLU A 483 10.96 2.51 -17.35
C GLU A 483 9.49 2.32 -16.90
N ALA A 484 9.20 2.48 -15.61
CA ALA A 484 7.86 2.37 -15.04
C ALA A 484 6.92 3.48 -15.54
N GLY A 485 7.43 4.70 -15.73
CA GLY A 485 6.67 5.79 -16.36
C GLY A 485 6.29 5.50 -17.82
N ALA A 486 7.06 4.66 -18.52
CA ALA A 486 6.73 4.22 -19.87
C ALA A 486 5.77 3.02 -19.89
N ALA A 487 5.87 2.12 -18.90
CA ALA A 487 5.02 0.94 -18.77
C ALA A 487 3.63 1.24 -18.17
N SER A 488 3.52 2.17 -17.20
CA SER A 488 2.25 2.58 -16.57
C SER A 488 1.31 3.32 -17.53
N ARG A 489 1.87 3.91 -18.59
CA ARG A 489 1.11 4.57 -19.66
C ARG A 489 0.51 3.60 -20.68
N ARG A 490 0.91 2.33 -20.65
CA ARG A 490 0.36 1.34 -21.57
C ARG A 490 -1.04 0.95 -21.07
N PRO A 491 -2.08 1.05 -21.92
CA PRO A 491 -3.41 0.58 -21.55
C PRO A 491 -3.32 -0.89 -21.13
N LEU A 492 -4.19 -1.29 -20.21
CA LEU A 492 -4.24 -2.63 -19.63
C LEU A 492 -4.27 -3.73 -20.72
N GLU A 493 -4.82 -3.38 -21.88
CA GLU A 493 -4.88 -4.14 -23.12
C GLU A 493 -3.51 -4.51 -23.71
N ALA A 494 -2.50 -3.65 -23.55
CA ALA A 494 -1.14 -3.94 -23.95
C ALA A 494 -0.45 -4.97 -23.03
N LEU A 495 -1.01 -5.22 -21.84
CA LEU A 495 -0.48 -6.19 -20.87
C LEU A 495 -1.09 -7.58 -21.06
N LEU A 496 -2.26 -7.66 -21.70
CA LEU A 496 -2.94 -8.91 -21.99
C LEU A 496 -2.18 -9.78 -23.03
N GLY A 497 -1.23 -9.18 -23.76
CA GLY A 497 -0.48 -9.83 -24.83
C GLY A 497 -1.35 -10.14 -26.05
N ALA A 498 -0.76 -10.79 -27.06
CA ALA A 498 -1.46 -11.12 -28.31
C ALA A 498 -2.68 -12.02 -28.09
N GLU A 499 -2.56 -13.01 -27.22
CA GLU A 499 -3.64 -13.95 -26.91
C GLU A 499 -4.82 -13.29 -26.18
N GLY A 500 -4.57 -12.34 -25.29
CA GLY A 500 -5.67 -11.61 -24.64
C GLY A 500 -6.36 -10.62 -25.58
N GLN A 501 -5.65 -10.07 -26.57
CA GLN A 501 -6.27 -9.33 -27.66
C GLN A 501 -7.17 -10.23 -28.52
N GLU A 502 -6.73 -11.47 -28.80
CA GLU A 502 -7.55 -12.44 -29.53
C GLU A 502 -8.85 -12.76 -28.77
N ILE A 503 -8.80 -12.92 -27.45
CA ILE A 503 -9.98 -13.09 -26.59
C ILE A 503 -10.93 -11.90 -26.72
N LEU A 504 -10.43 -10.66 -26.66
CA LEU A 504 -11.27 -9.46 -26.82
C LEU A 504 -11.92 -9.40 -28.21
N VAL A 505 -11.21 -9.80 -29.26
CA VAL A 505 -11.77 -9.90 -30.62
C VAL A 505 -12.88 -10.95 -30.67
N ARG A 506 -12.70 -12.13 -30.06
CA ARG A 506 -13.75 -13.15 -29.98
C ARG A 506 -14.99 -12.64 -29.25
N ILE A 507 -14.81 -12.02 -28.08
CA ILE A 507 -15.91 -11.38 -27.32
C ILE A 507 -16.59 -10.29 -28.14
N HIS A 508 -15.85 -9.47 -28.88
CA HIS A 508 -16.40 -8.43 -29.75
C HIS A 508 -17.23 -8.99 -30.90
N SER A 509 -16.74 -10.07 -31.51
CA SER A 509 -17.41 -10.74 -32.64
C SER A 509 -18.64 -11.55 -32.23
N TRP A 510 -18.75 -11.92 -30.96
CA TRP A 510 -19.86 -12.72 -30.44
C TRP A 510 -21.18 -11.97 -30.54
N LYS A 511 -22.18 -12.56 -31.19
CA LYS A 511 -23.56 -12.08 -31.20
C LYS A 511 -24.50 -13.15 -30.65
N PRO A 512 -25.47 -12.78 -29.80
CA PRO A 512 -26.55 -13.67 -29.42
C PRO A 512 -27.31 -14.13 -30.69
N GLY A 513 -27.35 -15.43 -30.96
CA GLY A 513 -28.17 -16.03 -32.03
C GLY A 513 -27.47 -16.42 -33.34
N ASP A 514 -26.18 -16.11 -33.53
CA ASP A 514 -25.47 -16.45 -34.79
C ASP A 514 -25.35 -17.97 -35.03
N ASP A 515 -25.44 -18.80 -33.99
CA ASP A 515 -25.38 -20.27 -34.12
C ASP A 515 -26.62 -20.91 -34.75
N ALA A 516 -27.76 -20.20 -34.78
CA ALA A 516 -29.00 -20.74 -35.35
C ALA A 516 -28.95 -20.84 -36.89
N GLN A 517 -27.94 -20.26 -37.54
CA GLN A 517 -27.74 -20.30 -38.99
C GLN A 517 -26.56 -21.19 -39.42
N ALA A 518 -25.92 -21.92 -38.52
CA ALA A 518 -24.96 -22.94 -38.91
C ALA A 518 -25.68 -23.95 -39.82
N PRO A 519 -25.24 -24.12 -41.09
CA PRO A 519 -26.01 -24.84 -42.08
C PRO A 519 -26.23 -26.27 -41.61
N HIS A 520 -27.50 -26.70 -41.60
CA HIS A 520 -27.85 -28.11 -41.72
C HIS A 520 -27.38 -28.63 -43.09
N SER A 521 -26.07 -28.73 -43.27
CA SER A 521 -25.44 -29.51 -44.31
C SER A 521 -25.09 -30.87 -43.71
N ARG A 522 -26.09 -31.75 -43.65
CA ARG A 522 -25.91 -33.20 -43.72
C ARG A 522 -27.02 -33.78 -44.55
#